data_AF-A0A2S0RHS3-F1
#
_entry.id   AF-A0A2S0RHS3-F1
#
_cell.length_a   1.000
_cell.length_b   1.000
_cell.length_c   1.000
_cell.angle_alpha   90.00
_cell.angle_beta   90.00
_cell.angle_gamma   90.00
#
_symmetry.space_group_name_H-M   'P 1'
#
loop_
_entity.id
_entity.type
_entity.pdbx_description
1 polymer ?
#
loop_
_entity_poly.entity_id
_entity_poly.type
_entity_poly.pdbx_seq_one_letter_code
_entity_poly.pdbx_strand_id
1 'polypeptide(L)'
;MMKILLVTVLFSSCCIAQTNRKAFKLEIAANETQQYVSDIDESPYFVKDKVLQIYCGESVFIECEITADSISSMKVVEKNVNPKKTIEIKFHQENEDRKNIISMLEVKNPFNKDLIYEAIMLTPASKKWNSTSIIPVRANLVSFETWPHPIISLALMNWQFKKA
;
A
#
# COMPACT_ATOMS: atom_id res chain seq x y z
N MET A 1 -54.21 18.11 13.77
CA MET A 1 -53.59 17.35 12.66
C MET A 1 -52.10 17.62 12.69
N MET A 2 -51.30 16.61 13.06
CA MET A 2 -49.86 16.74 13.28
C MET A 2 -49.10 16.61 11.95
N LYS A 3 -48.44 17.67 11.50
CA LYS A 3 -47.59 17.64 10.30
C LYS A 3 -46.22 17.08 10.70
N ILE A 4 -45.95 15.84 10.28
CA ILE A 4 -44.62 15.23 10.39
C ILE A 4 -43.74 15.83 9.30
N LEU A 5 -42.70 16.56 9.71
CA LEU A 5 -41.70 17.12 8.82
C LEU A 5 -40.67 16.03 8.51
N LEU A 6 -40.67 15.50 7.29
CA LEU A 6 -39.73 14.51 6.82
C LEU A 6 -38.41 15.22 6.45
N VAL A 7 -37.38 15.09 7.29
CA VAL A 7 -36.03 15.58 6.99
C VAL A 7 -35.26 14.50 6.25
N THR A 8 -35.18 14.62 4.93
CA THR A 8 -34.29 13.80 4.09
C THR A 8 -32.84 14.25 4.28
N VAL A 9 -32.06 13.45 5.00
CA VAL A 9 -30.60 13.59 5.09
C VAL A 9 -30.00 13.09 3.77
N LEU A 10 -29.61 14.02 2.90
CA LEU A 10 -28.79 13.73 1.74
C LEU A 10 -27.39 13.33 2.21
N PHE A 11 -27.11 12.02 2.23
CA PHE A 11 -25.74 11.51 2.31
C PHE A 11 -25.02 11.89 1.00
N SER A 12 -24.40 13.07 1.01
CA SER A 12 -23.51 13.49 -0.06
C SER A 12 -22.25 12.65 0.04
N SER A 13 -22.20 11.54 -0.70
CA SER A 13 -20.98 10.78 -0.94
C SER A 13 -20.02 11.70 -1.69
N CYS A 14 -19.19 12.43 -0.94
CA CYS A 14 -18.05 13.12 -1.50
C CYS A 14 -17.08 12.04 -1.98
N CYS A 15 -17.20 11.64 -3.24
CA CYS A 15 -16.20 10.84 -3.92
C CYS A 15 -14.94 11.69 -3.99
N ILE A 16 -14.09 11.58 -2.96
CA ILE A 16 -12.74 12.11 -3.01
C ILE A 16 -12.08 11.43 -4.20
N ALA A 17 -11.80 12.20 -5.26
CA ALA A 17 -11.13 11.71 -6.44
C ALA A 17 -9.74 11.20 -6.01
N GLN A 18 -9.62 9.88 -5.87
CA GLN A 18 -8.35 9.23 -5.58
C GLN A 18 -7.51 9.26 -6.85
N THR A 19 -6.25 9.66 -6.71
CA THR A 19 -5.28 9.62 -7.82
C THR A 19 -5.06 8.17 -8.24
N ASN A 20 -5.43 7.83 -9.48
CA ASN A 20 -5.09 6.55 -10.09
C ASN A 20 -3.57 6.45 -10.31
N ARG A 21 -3.07 5.22 -10.28
CA ARG A 21 -1.76 4.89 -10.81
C ARG A 21 -1.78 5.06 -12.32
N LYS A 22 -0.86 5.86 -12.86
CA LYS A 22 -0.67 6.00 -14.30
C LYS A 22 -0.18 4.68 -14.92
N ALA A 23 -0.55 4.43 -16.17
CA ALA A 23 -0.01 3.29 -16.91
C ALA A 23 1.53 3.37 -17.00
N PHE A 24 2.19 2.22 -16.88
CA PHE A 24 3.64 2.12 -16.95
C PHE A 24 4.10 0.71 -17.35
N LYS A 25 5.34 0.59 -17.79
CA LYS A 25 5.99 -0.69 -18.06
C LYS A 25 6.73 -1.14 -16.81
N LEU A 26 6.32 -2.26 -16.22
CA LEU A 26 7.02 -2.90 -15.13
C LEU A 26 8.14 -3.77 -15.69
N GLU A 27 9.36 -3.56 -15.19
CA GLU A 27 10.53 -4.37 -15.53
C GLU A 27 11.32 -4.68 -14.25
N ILE A 28 11.46 -5.97 -13.94
CA ILE A 28 12.27 -6.46 -12.79
C ILE A 28 13.10 -7.68 -13.19
N ALA A 29 14.18 -7.93 -12.46
CA ALA A 29 14.89 -9.20 -12.57
C ALA A 29 14.04 -10.33 -12.00
N ALA A 30 13.73 -11.34 -12.81
CA ALA A 30 12.96 -12.52 -12.41
C ALA A 30 13.84 -13.65 -11.86
N ASN A 31 15.11 -13.67 -12.27
CA ASN A 31 16.19 -14.51 -11.73
C ASN A 31 17.53 -14.02 -12.33
N GLU A 32 18.59 -14.82 -12.16
CA GLU A 32 19.95 -14.51 -12.65
C GLU A 32 20.00 -14.16 -14.14
N THR A 33 19.13 -14.75 -14.96
CA THR A 33 19.21 -14.67 -16.44
C THR A 33 17.98 -14.06 -17.11
N GLN A 34 16.86 -13.95 -16.41
CA GLN A 34 15.57 -13.56 -16.99
C GLN A 34 15.03 -12.26 -16.38
N GLN A 35 14.37 -11.47 -17.22
CA GLN A 35 13.54 -10.35 -16.82
C GLN A 35 12.07 -10.77 -16.74
N TYR A 36 11.32 -10.17 -15.83
CA TYR A 36 9.88 -10.09 -15.91
C TYR A 36 9.51 -8.72 -16.47
N VAL A 37 8.70 -8.71 -17.52
CA VAL A 37 8.22 -7.49 -18.17
C VAL A 37 6.71 -7.58 -18.31
N SER A 38 6.00 -6.54 -17.92
CA SER A 38 4.55 -6.42 -18.13
C SER A 38 4.18 -4.96 -18.34
N ASP A 39 3.26 -4.72 -19.26
CA ASP A 39 2.55 -3.44 -19.32
C ASP A 39 1.49 -3.46 -18.21
N ILE A 40 1.47 -2.40 -17.40
CA ILE A 40 0.50 -2.19 -16.34
C ILE A 40 -0.37 -1.01 -16.76
N ASP A 41 -1.65 -1.29 -16.95
CA ASP A 41 -2.63 -0.26 -17.31
C ASP A 41 -2.89 0.72 -16.16
N GLU A 42 -3.46 1.87 -16.51
CA GLU A 42 -3.94 2.82 -15.51
C GLU A 42 -4.95 2.12 -14.59
N SER A 43 -4.73 2.21 -13.29
CA SER A 43 -5.51 1.46 -12.30
C SER A 43 -5.53 2.19 -10.96
N PRO A 44 -6.52 1.94 -10.09
CA PRO A 44 -6.49 2.46 -8.73
C PRO A 44 -5.38 1.78 -7.92
N TYR A 45 -4.77 2.52 -6.99
CA TYR A 45 -3.85 1.95 -6.00
C TYR A 45 -4.57 1.07 -4.96
N PHE A 46 -5.77 1.49 -4.55
CA PHE A 46 -6.62 0.71 -3.65
C PHE A 46 -7.58 -0.15 -4.50
N VAL A 47 -7.28 -1.45 -4.63
CA VAL A 47 -8.06 -2.37 -5.47
C VAL A 47 -9.36 -2.85 -4.81
N LYS A 48 -9.43 -2.69 -3.49
CA LYS A 48 -10.62 -2.81 -2.63
C LYS A 48 -10.45 -1.83 -1.46
N ASP A 49 -11.49 -1.68 -0.65
CA ASP A 49 -11.41 -0.83 0.56
C ASP A 49 -10.18 -1.20 1.40
N LYS A 50 -9.28 -0.23 1.59
CA LYS A 50 -8.00 -0.35 2.32
C LYS A 50 -7.10 -1.53 1.90
N VAL A 51 -7.27 -2.06 0.70
CA VAL A 51 -6.35 -3.04 0.10
C VAL A 51 -5.47 -2.32 -0.90
N LEU A 52 -4.27 -1.91 -0.46
CA LEU A 52 -3.29 -1.23 -1.30
C LEU A 52 -2.55 -2.28 -2.13
N GLN A 53 -2.63 -2.19 -3.45
CA GLN A 53 -1.69 -2.89 -4.31
C GLN A 53 -0.52 -1.96 -4.65
N ILE A 54 0.71 -2.44 -4.51
CA ILE A 54 1.93 -1.73 -4.89
C ILE A 54 2.81 -2.63 -5.77
N TYR A 55 3.30 -2.12 -6.89
CA TYR A 55 4.23 -2.80 -7.77
C TYR A 55 5.68 -2.49 -7.40
N CYS A 56 6.59 -3.40 -7.73
CA CYS A 56 8.01 -3.18 -7.52
C CYS A 56 8.49 -1.96 -8.33
N GLY A 57 9.24 -1.08 -7.69
CA GLY A 57 9.68 0.21 -8.22
C GLY A 57 8.80 1.40 -7.79
N GLU A 58 7.62 1.16 -7.22
CA GLU A 58 6.74 2.25 -6.79
C GLU A 58 7.14 2.86 -5.44
N SER A 59 6.87 4.14 -5.29
CA SER A 59 6.88 4.87 -4.02
C SER A 59 5.59 5.69 -3.90
N VAL A 60 4.89 5.56 -2.79
CA VAL A 60 3.57 6.17 -2.60
C VAL A 60 3.42 6.83 -1.23
N PHE A 61 2.64 7.91 -1.19
CA PHE A 61 2.23 8.58 0.03
C PHE A 61 0.76 8.30 0.31
N ILE A 62 0.45 7.79 1.50
CA ILE A 62 -0.91 7.42 1.88
C ILE A 62 -1.36 8.31 3.03
N GLU A 63 -2.17 9.32 2.69
CA GLU A 63 -2.80 10.17 3.69
C GLU A 63 -3.97 9.41 4.32
N CYS A 64 -3.98 9.36 5.65
CA CYS A 64 -4.98 8.65 6.43
C CYS A 64 -5.84 9.63 7.22
N GLU A 65 -7.13 9.34 7.33
CA GLU A 65 -7.98 9.97 8.34
C GLU A 65 -8.14 9.02 9.52
N ILE A 66 -7.99 9.55 10.72
CA ILE A 66 -8.09 8.79 11.97
C ILE A 66 -9.35 9.23 12.71
N THR A 67 -10.16 8.27 13.12
CA THR A 67 -11.36 8.52 13.93
C THR A 67 -11.31 7.64 15.15
N ALA A 68 -11.35 8.28 16.32
CA ALA A 68 -10.99 7.67 17.59
C ALA A 68 -9.60 7.00 17.49
N ASP A 69 -9.56 5.66 17.51
CA ASP A 69 -8.34 4.86 17.48
C ASP A 69 -8.25 3.94 16.25
N SER A 70 -8.91 4.32 15.15
CA SER A 70 -8.95 3.54 13.92
C SER A 70 -8.65 4.39 12.69
N ILE A 71 -8.02 3.77 11.69
CA ILE A 71 -7.86 4.36 10.36
C ILE A 71 -9.22 4.31 9.66
N SER A 72 -9.91 5.43 9.57
CA SER A 72 -11.25 5.51 9.00
C SER A 72 -11.21 5.52 7.48
N SER A 73 -10.25 6.23 6.89
CA SER A 73 -10.03 6.26 5.43
C SER A 73 -8.55 6.35 5.08
N MET A 74 -8.23 5.95 3.85
CA MET A 74 -6.87 6.02 3.27
C MET A 74 -6.99 6.51 1.83
N LYS A 75 -6.11 7.41 1.41
CA LYS A 75 -6.01 7.87 0.03
C LYS A 75 -4.56 8.06 -0.39
N VAL A 76 -4.25 7.75 -1.64
CA VAL A 76 -2.93 8.05 -2.21
C VAL A 76 -2.88 9.52 -2.62
N VAL A 77 -1.84 10.23 -2.19
CA VAL A 77 -1.58 11.63 -2.52
C VAL A 77 -0.26 11.76 -3.27
N GLU A 78 -0.16 12.74 -4.17
CA GLU A 78 1.06 12.97 -4.96
C GLU A 78 2.24 13.44 -4.11
N LYS A 79 1.96 14.22 -3.05
CA LYS A 79 2.97 14.83 -2.18
C LYS A 79 2.59 14.70 -0.72
N ASN A 80 3.59 14.44 0.13
CA ASN A 80 3.42 14.43 1.58
C ASN A 80 3.37 15.87 2.15
N VAL A 81 2.21 16.51 2.06
CA VAL A 81 1.96 17.83 2.68
C VAL A 81 1.54 17.74 4.14
N ASN A 82 1.12 16.54 4.60
CA ASN A 82 0.64 16.27 5.95
C ASN A 82 1.43 15.12 6.61
N PRO A 83 2.69 15.33 7.01
CA PRO A 83 3.58 14.24 7.42
C PRO A 83 3.14 13.49 8.68
N LYS A 84 2.32 14.11 9.53
CA LYS A 84 1.79 13.48 10.76
C LYS A 84 0.67 12.48 10.52
N LYS A 85 0.09 12.45 9.31
CA LYS A 85 -0.99 11.53 8.93
C LYS A 85 -0.74 10.81 7.61
N THR A 86 0.50 10.83 7.13
CA THR A 86 0.88 10.24 5.84
C THR A 86 1.86 9.09 6.04
N ILE A 87 1.43 7.88 5.70
CA ILE A 87 2.30 6.71 5.62
C ILE A 87 3.11 6.84 4.32
N GLU A 88 4.43 6.66 4.39
CA GLU A 88 5.28 6.62 3.21
C GLU A 88 5.66 5.16 2.94
N ILE A 89 5.47 4.70 1.71
CA ILE A 89 5.78 3.32 1.32
C ILE A 89 6.65 3.35 0.08
N LYS A 90 7.75 2.58 0.11
CA LYS A 90 8.61 2.35 -1.05
C LYS A 90 8.83 0.86 -1.21
N PHE A 91 8.57 0.35 -2.40
CA PHE A 91 8.77 -1.05 -2.71
C PHE A 91 9.68 -1.17 -3.92
N HIS A 92 10.82 -1.83 -3.78
CA HIS A 92 11.84 -1.90 -4.83
C HIS A 92 12.60 -3.23 -4.78
N GLN A 93 13.46 -3.41 -5.78
CA GLN A 93 14.32 -4.57 -5.90
C GLN A 93 15.77 -4.10 -5.99
N GLU A 94 16.64 -4.73 -5.22
CA GLU A 94 18.09 -4.69 -5.40
C GLU A 94 18.48 -5.88 -6.29
N ASN A 95 19.15 -5.58 -7.42
CA ASN A 95 19.49 -6.57 -8.43
C ASN A 95 20.82 -6.30 -9.16
N GLU A 96 21.70 -5.50 -8.55
CA GLU A 96 23.05 -5.23 -9.09
C GLU A 96 23.83 -6.54 -9.30
N ASP A 97 23.77 -7.43 -8.31
CA ASP A 97 24.14 -8.84 -8.46
C ASP A 97 22.89 -9.68 -8.67
N ARG A 98 22.68 -10.17 -9.90
CA ARG A 98 21.51 -10.99 -10.23
C ARG A 98 21.51 -12.37 -9.56
N LYS A 99 22.60 -12.80 -8.92
CA LYS A 99 22.63 -14.00 -8.08
C LYS A 99 22.00 -13.77 -6.71
N ASN A 100 21.95 -12.52 -6.27
CA ASN A 100 21.47 -12.10 -4.96
C ASN A 100 20.38 -11.05 -5.11
N ILE A 101 19.28 -11.43 -5.77
CA ILE A 101 18.12 -10.55 -5.94
C ILE A 101 17.37 -10.43 -4.61
N ILE A 102 17.22 -9.19 -4.14
CA ILE A 102 16.48 -8.87 -2.91
C ILE A 102 15.32 -7.95 -3.28
N SER A 103 14.10 -8.31 -2.87
CA SER A 103 12.98 -7.35 -2.88
C SER A 103 12.87 -6.72 -1.50
N MET A 104 12.67 -5.40 -1.44
CA MET A 104 12.60 -4.64 -0.19
C MET A 104 11.37 -3.74 -0.15
N LEU A 105 10.61 -3.84 0.94
CA LEU A 105 9.51 -2.94 1.30
C LEU A 105 9.93 -2.07 2.49
N GLU A 106 9.87 -0.77 2.28
CA GLU A 106 10.05 0.25 3.31
C GLU A 106 8.69 0.84 3.66
N VAL A 107 8.34 0.89 4.96
CA VAL A 107 7.10 1.53 5.44
C VAL A 107 7.43 2.47 6.59
N LYS A 108 7.13 3.76 6.41
CA LYS A 108 7.27 4.78 7.45
C LYS A 108 5.93 5.05 8.11
N ASN A 109 5.87 4.77 9.41
CA ASN A 109 4.70 5.01 10.24
C ASN A 109 4.76 6.42 10.85
N PRO A 110 3.82 7.33 10.53
CA PRO A 110 3.80 8.69 11.06
C PRO A 110 3.09 8.79 12.43
N PHE A 111 2.50 7.70 12.91
CA PHE A 111 1.61 7.70 14.06
C PHE A 111 2.35 7.38 15.36
N ASN A 112 1.77 7.81 16.47
CA ASN A 112 2.24 7.51 17.83
C ASN A 112 1.83 6.10 18.33
N LYS A 113 1.44 5.20 17.42
CA LYS A 113 1.03 3.82 17.70
C LYS A 113 1.68 2.88 16.71
N ASP A 114 1.92 1.64 17.11
CA ASP A 114 2.41 0.61 16.19
C ASP A 114 1.35 0.34 15.11
N LEU A 115 1.78 0.39 13.85
CA LEU A 115 0.96 0.09 12.68
C LEU A 115 1.10 -1.39 12.33
N ILE A 116 -0.02 -2.09 12.27
CA ILE A 116 -0.12 -3.49 11.86
C ILE A 116 -0.88 -3.54 10.54
N TYR A 117 -0.42 -4.40 9.64
CA TYR A 117 -1.10 -4.75 8.40
C TYR A 117 -0.75 -6.20 8.06
N GLU A 118 -1.36 -6.73 7.02
CA GLU A 118 -1.04 -8.02 6.40
C GLU A 118 -0.57 -7.79 4.96
N ALA A 119 0.22 -8.74 4.44
CA ALA A 119 0.72 -8.69 3.07
C ALA A 119 0.56 -10.03 2.36
N ILE A 120 0.17 -9.98 1.09
CA ILE A 120 0.30 -11.07 0.13
C ILE A 120 1.16 -10.61 -1.04
N MET A 121 1.89 -11.53 -1.66
CA MET A 121 2.85 -11.24 -2.72
C MET A 121 2.55 -12.02 -4.00
N LEU A 122 2.77 -11.38 -5.14
CA LEU A 122 2.79 -11.99 -6.46
C LEU A 122 4.24 -12.10 -6.93
N THR A 123 4.71 -13.30 -7.22
CA THR A 123 6.11 -13.52 -7.66
C THR A 123 6.19 -14.02 -9.10
N PRO A 124 7.28 -13.75 -9.83
CA PRO A 124 7.46 -14.28 -11.20
C PRO A 124 7.39 -15.81 -11.27
N ALA A 125 7.89 -16.49 -10.23
CA ALA A 125 7.94 -17.95 -10.17
C ALA A 125 6.56 -18.59 -9.94
N SER A 126 5.78 -18.08 -8.99
CA SER A 126 4.49 -18.68 -8.63
C SER A 126 3.34 -18.24 -9.53
N LYS A 127 3.40 -17.01 -10.07
CA LYS A 127 2.32 -16.35 -10.81
C LYS A 127 0.97 -16.37 -10.09
N LYS A 128 1.01 -16.50 -8.76
CA LYS A 128 -0.14 -16.53 -7.86
C LYS A 128 0.12 -15.63 -6.66
N TRP A 129 -0.95 -15.12 -6.08
CA TRP A 129 -0.87 -14.43 -4.80
C TRP A 129 -0.66 -15.43 -3.68
N ASN A 130 0.40 -15.23 -2.89
CA ASN A 130 0.74 -16.07 -1.74
C ASN A 130 0.93 -15.20 -0.51
N SER A 131 0.56 -15.71 0.67
CA SER A 131 0.81 -15.02 1.93
C SER A 131 2.30 -14.81 2.18
N THR A 132 2.63 -13.68 2.80
CA THR A 132 3.96 -13.42 3.33
C THR A 132 3.87 -12.93 4.77
N SER A 133 4.98 -12.94 5.48
CA SER A 133 5.07 -12.40 6.84
C SER A 133 5.60 -10.98 6.79
N ILE A 134 5.10 -10.14 7.69
CA ILE A 134 5.56 -8.78 7.94
C ILE A 134 5.50 -8.50 9.43
N ILE A 135 6.35 -7.60 9.92
CA ILE A 135 6.36 -7.17 11.32
C ILE A 135 5.62 -5.84 11.49
N PRO A 136 5.06 -5.58 12.69
CA PRO A 136 4.49 -4.27 12.99
C PRO A 136 5.49 -3.14 12.82
N VAL A 137 5.05 -2.03 12.21
CA VAL A 137 5.87 -0.81 12.08
C VAL A 137 5.69 -0.01 13.36
N ARG A 138 6.74 0.08 14.16
CA ARG A 138 6.68 0.80 15.44
C ARG A 138 6.31 2.27 15.25
N ALA A 139 5.69 2.85 16.28
CA ALA A 139 5.31 4.26 16.32
C ALA A 139 6.46 5.20 15.89
N ASN A 140 6.19 6.12 14.97
CA ASN A 140 7.14 7.10 14.42
C ASN A 140 8.43 6.52 13.81
N LEU A 141 8.43 5.24 13.44
CA LEU A 141 9.60 4.54 12.89
C LEU A 141 9.36 4.06 11.46
N VAL A 142 10.45 3.59 10.85
CA VAL A 142 10.46 2.93 9.53
C VAL A 142 10.74 1.45 9.73
N SER A 143 9.99 0.58 9.04
CA SER A 143 10.31 -0.84 8.92
C SER A 143 10.94 -1.12 7.57
N PHE A 144 11.78 -2.16 7.55
CA PHE A 144 12.39 -2.70 6.34
C PHE A 144 12.07 -4.20 6.33
N GLU A 145 11.28 -4.62 5.34
CA GLU A 145 11.01 -6.04 5.07
C GLU A 145 11.80 -6.44 3.84
N THR A 146 12.49 -7.57 3.90
CA THR A 146 13.29 -8.07 2.79
C THR A 146 12.93 -9.51 2.46
N TRP A 147 12.94 -9.81 1.16
CA TRP A 147 12.74 -11.16 0.65
C TRP A 147 13.89 -11.52 -0.29
N PRO A 148 14.54 -12.69 -0.13
CA PRO A 148 15.67 -13.13 -0.94
C PRO A 148 15.20 -13.69 -2.31
N HIS A 149 14.21 -13.04 -2.91
CA HIS A 149 13.66 -13.40 -4.21
C HIS A 149 12.89 -12.22 -4.82
N PRO A 150 12.70 -12.21 -6.16
CA PRO A 150 11.92 -11.18 -6.83
C PRO A 150 10.42 -11.27 -6.53
N ILE A 151 9.79 -10.10 -6.41
CA ILE A 151 8.35 -9.94 -6.20
C ILE A 151 7.85 -8.89 -7.21
N ILE A 152 6.81 -9.22 -7.95
CA ILE A 152 6.16 -8.33 -8.94
C ILE A 152 5.37 -7.25 -8.21
N SER A 153 4.54 -7.66 -7.25
CA SER A 153 3.62 -6.79 -6.54
C SER A 153 3.29 -7.34 -5.16
N LEU A 154 2.97 -6.43 -4.24
CA LEU A 154 2.40 -6.71 -2.93
C LEU A 154 0.97 -6.16 -2.86
N ALA A 155 0.10 -6.86 -2.15
CA ALA A 155 -1.16 -6.31 -1.69
C ALA A 155 -1.15 -6.23 -0.15
N LEU A 156 -1.27 -5.02 0.38
CA LEU A 156 -1.21 -4.68 1.79
C LEU A 156 -2.62 -4.38 2.30
N MET A 157 -3.04 -5.05 3.36
CA MET A 157 -4.44 -5.03 3.83
C MET A 157 -4.54 -5.12 5.35
N ASN A 158 -5.77 -5.06 5.87
CA ASN A 158 -6.06 -5.23 7.29
C ASN A 158 -5.29 -4.25 8.20
N TRP A 159 -5.16 -3.00 7.74
CA TRP A 159 -4.47 -1.91 8.43
C TRP A 159 -5.15 -1.56 9.75
N GLN A 160 -4.39 -1.57 10.84
CA GLN A 160 -4.89 -1.24 12.17
C GLN A 160 -3.77 -0.76 13.09
N PHE A 161 -4.14 -0.05 14.15
CA PHE A 161 -3.20 0.23 15.24
C PHE A 161 -3.17 -0.95 16.22
N LYS A 162 -1.98 -1.28 16.71
CA LYS A 162 -1.84 -2.21 17.82
C LYS A 162 -2.58 -1.64 19.03
N LYS A 163 -3.46 -2.44 19.62
CA LYS A 163 -4.12 -2.09 20.89
C LYS A 163 -3.05 -2.03 21.99
N ALA A 164 -3.18 -1.02 22.85
CA ALA A 164 -2.36 -0.89 24.05
C ALA A 164 -2.65 -2.04 25.03
#